data_AF-A0A7K4AZ41-F1
#
_entry.id   AF-A0A7K4AZ41-F1
#
_cell.length_a   1.000
_cell.length_b   1.000
_cell.length_c   1.000
_cell.angle_alpha   90.00
_cell.angle_beta   90.00
_cell.angle_gamma   90.00
#
_symmetry.space_group_name_H-M   'P 1'
#
loop_
_entity.id
_entity.type
_entity.pdbx_description
1 polymer ?
#
loop_
_entity_poly.entity_id
_entity_poly.type
_entity_poly.pdbx_seq_one_letter_code
_entity_poly.pdbx_strand_id
1 'polypeptide(L)'
;MRFEMIQKDNSCKIIMAMLIGAFILVPALQAASVVADENYMNIQAKTDRGYYSPGDIIRIKGTVTGEDKSPVQAKLVFQFQGMNITTDSEPDGSFITRVPVSLIEPESMYRLIISA
;
A
#
# COMPACT_ATOMS: atom_id res chain seq x y z
N MET A 1 -16.15 -12.16 64.16
CA MET A 1 -15.89 -11.13 63.13
C MET A 1 -15.64 -9.81 63.85
N ARG A 2 -14.47 -9.20 63.68
CA ARG A 2 -14.33 -7.76 63.91
C ARG A 2 -13.22 -7.21 63.02
N PHE A 3 -13.51 -6.01 62.55
CA PHE A 3 -13.12 -5.45 61.27
C PHE A 3 -11.73 -4.82 61.24
N GLU A 4 -11.25 -4.67 60.00
CA GLU A 4 -10.29 -3.72 59.44
C GLU A 4 -10.25 -2.35 60.19
N MET A 5 -9.21 -1.51 60.10
CA MET A 5 -8.56 -1.03 58.88
C MET A 5 -7.30 -0.21 59.22
N ILE A 6 -6.42 -0.21 58.23
CA ILE A 6 -5.12 0.44 58.02
C ILE A 6 -5.21 1.97 58.00
N GLN A 7 -4.15 2.70 58.42
CA GLN A 7 -3.54 3.87 57.73
C GLN A 7 -2.25 4.25 58.50
N LYS A 8 -1.05 3.89 58.03
CA LYS A 8 -0.19 4.56 57.03
C LYS A 8 0.20 5.99 57.43
N ASP A 9 1.42 6.13 57.93
CA ASP A 9 2.29 7.28 57.67
C ASP A 9 3.73 6.88 57.97
N ASN A 10 4.42 6.35 56.95
CA ASN A 10 5.87 6.19 57.01
C ASN A 10 6.53 7.25 56.14
N SER A 11 6.92 8.30 56.86
CA SER A 11 8.04 9.20 56.63
C SER A 11 9.04 8.76 55.56
N CYS A 12 9.17 9.66 54.59
CA CYS A 12 10.34 9.97 53.78
C CYS A 12 11.68 9.49 54.36
N LYS A 13 12.42 8.66 53.61
CA LYS A 13 13.87 8.81 53.39
C LYS A 13 14.24 8.28 52.00
N ILE A 14 14.52 9.21 51.11
CA ILE A 14 15.24 8.99 49.85
C ILE A 14 16.65 8.55 50.25
N ILE A 15 17.07 7.35 49.84
CA ILE A 15 18.49 6.99 49.77
C ILE A 15 18.76 6.60 48.33
N MET A 16 19.48 7.48 47.65
CA MET A 16 20.10 7.26 46.35
C MET A 16 20.94 5.98 46.40
N ALA A 17 20.64 5.02 45.54
CA ALA A 17 21.59 4.02 45.09
C ALA A 17 21.85 4.30 43.60
N MET A 18 23.00 4.93 43.36
CA MET A 18 23.59 5.11 42.04
C MET A 18 23.94 3.73 41.48
N LEU A 19 23.14 3.21 40.55
CA LEU A 19 23.50 2.05 39.75
C LEU A 19 23.72 2.49 38.30
N ILE A 20 24.99 2.51 37.92
CA ILE A 20 25.46 2.70 36.55
C ILE A 20 25.04 1.43 35.78
N GLY A 21 23.93 1.51 35.06
CA GLY A 21 23.54 0.54 34.05
C GLY A 21 23.43 1.28 32.73
N ALA A 22 24.36 1.04 31.82
CA ALA A 22 24.30 1.57 30.46
C ALA A 22 23.02 1.04 29.79
N PHE A 23 21.96 1.85 29.78
CA PHE A 23 20.80 1.66 28.94
C PHE A 23 21.27 1.91 27.50
N ILE A 24 21.58 0.84 26.78
CA ILE A 24 21.68 0.93 25.32
C ILE A 24 20.25 1.24 24.85
N LEU A 25 20.02 2.52 24.56
CA LEU A 25 18.84 2.98 23.84
C LEU A 25 18.86 2.29 22.48
N VAL A 26 18.15 1.16 22.37
CA VAL A 26 17.74 0.63 21.07
C VAL A 26 16.92 1.75 20.44
N PRO A 27 17.30 2.31 19.29
CA PRO A 27 16.38 3.14 18.55
C PRO A 27 15.25 2.20 18.17
N ALA A 28 14.09 2.37 18.82
CA ALA A 28 12.86 1.79 18.33
C ALA A 28 12.73 2.34 16.91
N LEU A 29 13.05 1.49 15.93
CA LEU A 29 12.70 1.73 14.54
C LEU A 29 11.18 1.72 14.54
N GLN A 30 10.58 2.88 14.84
CA GLN A 30 9.18 3.12 14.54
C GLN A 30 9.10 2.89 13.04
N ALA A 31 8.55 1.73 12.67
CA ALA A 31 7.97 1.57 11.36
C ALA A 31 6.95 2.70 11.30
N ALA A 32 7.34 3.80 10.65
CA ALA A 32 6.39 4.80 10.22
C ALA A 32 5.40 3.98 9.40
N SER A 33 4.22 3.71 9.97
CA SER A 33 3.09 3.42 9.13
C SER A 33 2.96 4.70 8.34
N VAL A 34 3.49 4.70 7.12
CA VAL A 34 3.03 5.59 6.09
C VAL A 34 1.57 5.18 5.96
N VAL A 35 0.74 5.81 6.78
CA VAL A 35 -0.66 6.02 6.44
C VAL A 35 -0.50 6.70 5.11
N ALA A 36 -0.67 5.92 4.04
CA ALA A 36 -0.99 6.49 2.77
C ALA A 36 -2.23 7.31 3.12
N ASP A 37 -1.98 8.61 3.27
CA ASP A 37 -2.95 9.66 3.03
C ASP A 37 -3.77 9.24 1.81
N GLU A 38 -5.01 9.69 1.69
CA GLU A 38 -5.94 9.34 0.60
C GLU A 38 -5.43 9.92 -0.74
N ASN A 39 -4.20 9.53 -1.08
CA ASN A 39 -3.18 10.23 -1.83
C ASN A 39 -3.55 10.04 -3.27
N TYR A 40 -3.69 11.16 -3.96
CA TYR A 40 -3.92 11.23 -5.39
C TYR A 40 -2.83 10.45 -6.14
N MET A 41 -3.07 9.16 -6.36
CA MET A 41 -2.22 8.32 -7.20
C MET A 41 -2.51 8.66 -8.65
N ASN A 42 -1.45 8.93 -9.39
CA ASN A 42 -1.52 9.15 -10.83
C ASN A 42 -1.05 7.88 -11.55
N ILE A 43 -1.95 7.31 -12.34
CA ILE A 43 -1.68 6.15 -13.18
C ILE A 43 -1.56 6.63 -14.63
N GLN A 44 -0.36 6.51 -15.19
CA GLN A 44 -0.11 6.76 -16.60
C GLN A 44 0.13 5.43 -17.31
N ALA A 45 -0.65 5.12 -18.33
CA ALA A 45 -0.58 3.85 -19.03
C ALA A 45 -0.67 4.03 -20.55
N LYS A 46 0.00 3.14 -21.28
CA LYS A 46 -0.08 3.05 -22.74
C LYS A 46 -0.24 1.61 -23.18
N THR A 47 -1.10 1.40 -24.17
CA THR A 47 -1.30 0.13 -24.86
C THR A 47 -0.35 -0.02 -26.05
N ASP A 48 -0.10 -1.25 -26.49
CA ASP A 48 0.70 -1.54 -27.68
C ASP A 48 0.04 -1.07 -28.98
N ARG A 49 -1.30 -1.06 -29.05
CA ARG A 49 -2.09 -0.69 -30.23
C ARG A 49 -3.39 0.04 -29.83
N GLY A 50 -4.09 0.63 -30.80
CA GLY A 50 -5.38 1.32 -30.59
C GLY A 50 -6.63 0.49 -30.89
N TYR A 51 -6.49 -0.61 -31.62
CA TYR A 51 -7.58 -1.51 -32.03
C TYR A 51 -7.15 -2.97 -31.81
N TYR A 52 -8.10 -3.80 -31.42
CA TYR A 52 -7.89 -5.20 -31.08
C TYR A 52 -9.04 -6.06 -31.58
N SER A 53 -8.74 -7.25 -32.07
CA SER A 53 -9.74 -8.26 -32.46
C SER A 53 -10.04 -9.21 -31.29
N PRO A 54 -11.20 -9.90 -31.29
CA PRO A 54 -11.46 -10.98 -30.35
C PRO A 54 -10.31 -12.00 -30.32
N GLY A 55 -9.84 -12.34 -29.11
CA GLY A 55 -8.69 -13.25 -28.91
C GLY A 55 -7.31 -12.57 -28.91
N ASP A 56 -7.22 -11.28 -29.23
CA ASP A 56 -5.98 -10.53 -29.06
C ASP A 56 -5.57 -10.39 -27.58
N ILE A 57 -4.31 -10.02 -27.36
CA ILE A 57 -3.80 -9.63 -26.03
C ILE A 57 -3.40 -8.17 -26.09
N ILE A 58 -4.02 -7.36 -25.23
CA ILE A 58 -3.65 -5.97 -24.98
C ILE A 58 -2.42 -5.98 -24.08
N ARG A 59 -1.30 -5.45 -24.57
CA ARG A 59 -0.09 -5.27 -23.76
C ARG A 59 -0.05 -3.85 -23.23
N ILE A 60 0.03 -3.70 -21.93
CA ILE A 60 -0.04 -2.41 -21.25
C ILE A 60 1.26 -2.22 -20.48
N LYS A 61 1.84 -1.03 -20.62
CA LYS A 61 2.94 -0.56 -19.75
C LYS A 61 2.56 0.77 -19.16
N GLY A 62 3.01 1.03 -17.94
CA GLY A 62 2.71 2.29 -17.28
C GLY A 62 3.54 2.53 -16.04
N THR A 63 3.19 3.60 -15.34
CA THR A 63 3.79 4.03 -14.08
C THR A 63 2.71 4.47 -13.11
N VAL A 64 2.91 4.19 -11.84
CA VAL A 64 2.11 4.68 -10.71
C VAL A 64 2.98 5.67 -9.93
N THR A 65 2.49 6.89 -9.76
CA THR A 65 3.17 7.89 -8.96
C THR A 65 2.23 8.51 -7.94
N GLY A 66 2.78 8.97 -6.82
CA GLY A 66 2.06 9.85 -5.89
C GLY A 66 1.83 11.25 -6.48
N GLU A 67 1.20 12.12 -5.70
CA GLU A 67 0.94 13.51 -6.07
C GLU A 67 2.25 14.29 -6.34
N ASP A 68 3.29 14.01 -5.56
CA ASP A 68 4.64 14.58 -5.69
C ASP A 68 5.46 13.97 -6.84
N LYS A 69 4.85 13.10 -7.65
CA LYS A 69 5.47 12.32 -8.73
C LYS A 69 6.51 11.29 -8.24
N SER A 70 6.59 11.03 -6.93
CA SER A 70 7.39 9.91 -6.42
C SER A 70 6.80 8.57 -6.89
N PRO A 71 7.63 7.56 -7.17
CA PRO A 71 7.14 6.25 -7.55
C PRO A 71 6.41 5.58 -6.38
N VAL A 72 5.28 4.93 -6.68
CA VAL A 72 4.48 4.22 -5.67
C VAL A 72 4.34 2.75 -6.07
N GLN A 73 4.69 1.87 -5.13
CA GLN A 73 4.37 0.45 -5.24
C GLN A 73 2.90 0.23 -4.85
N ALA A 74 2.11 -0.31 -5.76
CA ALA A 74 0.67 -0.49 -5.62
C ALA A 74 0.19 -1.75 -6.34
N LYS A 75 -0.94 -2.30 -5.86
CA LYS A 75 -1.63 -3.40 -6.53
C LYS A 75 -2.68 -2.84 -7.47
N LEU A 76 -2.46 -3.00 -8.78
CA LEU A 76 -3.36 -2.50 -9.81
C LEU A 76 -4.42 -3.51 -10.20
N VAL A 77 -5.62 -3.03 -10.49
CA VAL A 77 -6.75 -3.80 -11.03
C VAL A 77 -7.13 -3.25 -12.41
N PHE A 78 -7.15 -4.14 -13.40
CA PHE A 78 -7.55 -3.86 -14.78
C PHE A 78 -8.90 -4.50 -15.03
N GLN A 79 -9.91 -3.67 -15.31
CA GLN A 79 -11.27 -4.11 -15.62
C GLN A 79 -11.54 -3.92 -17.11
N PHE A 80 -11.85 -5.01 -17.81
CA PHE A 80 -12.11 -5.00 -19.24
C PHE A 80 -13.06 -6.12 -19.62
N GLN A 81 -14.14 -5.82 -20.36
CA GLN A 81 -15.10 -6.84 -20.83
C GLN A 81 -15.61 -7.77 -19.69
N GLY A 82 -15.85 -7.20 -18.50
CA GLY A 82 -16.28 -7.96 -17.32
C GLY A 82 -15.19 -8.82 -16.64
N MET A 83 -13.96 -8.81 -17.16
CA MET A 83 -12.80 -9.49 -16.56
C MET A 83 -12.00 -8.55 -15.68
N ASN A 84 -11.45 -9.09 -14.60
CA ASN A 84 -10.54 -8.40 -13.70
C ASN A 84 -9.17 -9.08 -13.71
N ILE A 85 -8.12 -8.30 -13.98
CA ILE A 85 -6.73 -8.76 -13.94
C ILE A 85 -5.97 -7.90 -12.95
N THR A 86 -5.10 -8.50 -12.15
CA THR A 86 -4.29 -7.76 -11.18
C THR A 86 -2.82 -7.84 -11.50
N THR A 87 -2.10 -6.74 -11.32
CA THR A 87 -0.62 -6.71 -11.35
C THR A 87 -0.12 -5.82 -10.23
N ASP A 88 1.03 -6.14 -9.66
CA ASP A 88 1.72 -5.22 -8.75
C ASP A 88 2.67 -4.34 -9.56
N SER A 89 2.85 -3.08 -9.16
CA SER A 89 3.93 -2.24 -9.67
C SER A 89 5.26 -2.57 -8.98
N GLU A 90 6.33 -2.37 -9.71
CA GLU A 90 7.70 -2.49 -9.23
C GLU A 90 8.03 -1.36 -8.22
N PRO A 91 9.12 -1.47 -7.44
CA PRO A 91 9.52 -0.42 -6.50
C PRO A 91 9.80 0.94 -7.15
N ASP A 92 10.06 0.98 -8.46
CA ASP A 92 10.22 2.20 -9.25
C ASP A 92 8.88 2.75 -9.79
N GLY A 93 7.76 2.18 -9.36
CA GLY A 93 6.40 2.53 -9.76
C GLY A 93 6.01 2.03 -11.15
N SER A 94 6.92 1.40 -11.90
CA SER A 94 6.61 0.87 -13.23
C SER A 94 5.78 -0.40 -13.18
N PHE A 95 5.00 -0.66 -14.22
CA PHE A 95 4.27 -1.93 -14.36
C PHE A 95 4.15 -2.35 -15.83
N ILE A 96 4.05 -3.66 -16.04
CA ILE A 96 3.73 -4.27 -17.34
C ILE A 96 2.65 -5.33 -17.09
N THR A 97 1.55 -5.28 -17.85
CA THR A 97 0.49 -6.28 -17.76
C THR A 97 -0.04 -6.69 -19.13
N ARG A 98 -0.81 -7.76 -19.15
CA ARG A 98 -1.46 -8.35 -20.33
C ARG A 98 -2.93 -8.58 -20.02
N VAL A 99 -3.81 -7.99 -20.83
CA VAL A 99 -5.26 -8.16 -20.73
C VAL A 99 -5.76 -8.85 -22.01
N PRO A 100 -6.35 -10.05 -21.93
CA PRO A 100 -6.91 -10.72 -23.09
C PRO A 100 -8.19 -10.02 -23.53
N VAL A 101 -8.46 -10.05 -24.84
CA VAL A 101 -9.74 -9.67 -25.41
C VAL A 101 -10.59 -10.92 -25.51
N SER A 102 -11.81 -10.85 -24.98
CA SER A 102 -12.77 -11.94 -25.00
C SER A 102 -13.04 -12.41 -26.44
N LEU A 103 -13.14 -13.73 -26.61
CA LEU A 103 -13.49 -14.36 -27.89
C LEU A 103 -14.99 -14.30 -28.18
N ILE A 104 -15.81 -14.02 -27.17
CA ILE A 104 -17.29 -14.13 -27.24
C ILE A 104 -17.99 -12.79 -27.15
N GLU A 105 -17.28 -11.74 -26.71
CA GLU A 105 -17.82 -10.38 -26.68
C GLU A 105 -17.92 -9.82 -28.11
N PRO A 106 -19.00 -9.11 -28.45
CA PRO A 106 -19.15 -8.51 -29.78
C PRO A 106 -18.07 -7.44 -30.02
N GLU A 107 -17.69 -7.23 -31.28
CA GLU A 107 -16.79 -6.14 -31.63
C GLU A 107 -17.46 -4.79 -31.34
N SER A 108 -16.89 -4.00 -30.43
CA SER A 108 -17.45 -2.73 -29.97
C SER A 108 -16.36 -1.84 -29.35
N MET A 109 -16.71 -0.60 -29.02
CA MET A 109 -15.87 0.28 -28.21
C MET A 109 -15.97 -0.12 -26.73
N TYR A 110 -14.91 -0.73 -26.20
CA TYR A 110 -14.81 -1.08 -24.79
C TYR A 110 -13.89 -0.10 -24.04
N ARG A 111 -14.22 0.14 -22.77
CA ARG A 111 -13.37 0.89 -21.85
C ARG A 111 -12.56 -0.06 -20.99
N LEU A 112 -11.23 0.12 -21.00
CA LEU A 112 -10.33 -0.45 -20.01
C LEU A 112 -10.24 0.51 -18.82
N ILE A 113 -10.56 0.03 -17.62
CA ILE A 113 -10.45 0.80 -16.38
C ILE A 113 -9.24 0.28 -15.60
N ILE A 114 -8.42 1.17 -15.07
CA ILE A 114 -7.27 0.85 -14.23
C ILE A 114 -7.45 1.57 -12.89
N SER A 115 -7.35 0.84 -11.79
CA SER A 115 -7.40 1.36 -10.42
C SER A 115 -6.27 0.78 -9.57
N ALA A 116 -5.91 1.45 -8.48
CA ALA A 116 -4.89 1.06 -7.50
C ALA A 116 -5.50 1.02 -6.09
#